data_AF-A0A8X7RMH4-F1
#
_entry.id   AF-A0A8X7RMH4-F1
#
_cell.length_a   1.000
_cell.length_b   1.000
_cell.length_c   1.000
_cell.angle_alpha   90.00
_cell.angle_beta   90.00
_cell.angle_gamma   90.00
#
_symmetry.space_group_name_H-M   'P 1'
#
loop_
_entity.id
_entity.type
_entity.pdbx_description
1 polymer ?
#
loop_
_entity_poly.entity_id
_entity_poly.type
_entity_poly.pdbx_seq_one_letter_code
_entity_poly.pdbx_strand_id
1 'polypeptide(L)'
;MAEALAMREAVLEAKRTPLLKVWLRTDSQEFARAINSKKYLVELFEVLMDIKFLSFSFSFFFVSFVGREHNVIADSLAKSALHNLPSILY
;
A
#
# COMPACT_ATOMS: atom_id res chain seq x y z
N MET A 1 3.75 -7.34 -5.80
CA MET A 1 4.86 -6.44 -5.41
C MET A 1 4.51 -4.97 -5.61
N ALA A 2 4.02 -4.53 -6.78
CA ALA A 2 3.66 -3.12 -7.04
C ALA A 2 2.68 -2.52 -6.01
N GLU A 3 1.58 -3.23 -5.69
CA GLU A 3 0.61 -2.78 -4.67
C GLU A 3 1.25 -2.59 -3.29
N ALA A 4 2.16 -3.50 -2.91
CA ALA A 4 2.86 -3.42 -1.64
C ALA A 4 3.79 -2.20 -1.57
N LEU A 5 4.50 -1.91 -2.66
CA LEU A 5 5.35 -0.72 -2.77
C LEU A 5 4.51 0.56 -2.75
N ALA A 6 3.43 0.60 -3.51
CA ALA A 6 2.50 1.73 -3.50
C ALA A 6 1.94 2.00 -2.10
N MET A 7 1.58 0.94 -1.37
CA MET A 7 1.14 1.05 0.02
C MET A 7 2.25 1.58 0.94
N ARG A 8 3.48 1.05 0.81
CA ARG A 8 4.63 1.52 1.59
C ARG A 8 4.88 3.02 1.40
N GLU A 9 4.85 3.49 0.16
CA GLU A 9 5.02 4.91 -0.15
C GLU A 9 3.87 5.76 0.40
N ALA A 10 2.62 5.27 0.32
CA ALA A 10 1.47 5.95 0.93
C ALA A 10 1.63 6.09 2.47
N VAL A 11 2.16 5.06 3.14
CA VAL A 11 2.42 5.09 4.59
C VAL A 11 3.58 6.05 4.93
N LEU A 12 4.64 6.05 4.11
CA LEU A 12 5.77 6.98 4.26
C LEU A 12 5.31 8.43 4.13
N GLU A 13 4.48 8.72 3.14
CA GLU A 13 3.94 10.06 2.94
C GLU A 13 3.03 10.46 4.10
N ALA A 14 2.14 9.56 4.55
CA ALA A 14 1.32 9.81 5.74
C ALA A 14 2.18 10.14 6.98
N LYS A 15 3.33 9.48 7.15
CA LYS A 15 4.27 9.74 8.25
C LYS A 15 4.94 11.13 8.17
N ARG A 16 5.10 11.69 6.96
CA ARG A 16 5.63 13.06 6.77
C ARG A 16 4.62 14.15 7.14
N THR A 17 3.35 13.78 7.31
CA THR A 17 2.26 14.67 7.71
C THR A 17 1.94 14.52 9.20
N PRO A 18 1.22 15.47 9.83
CA PRO A 18 0.80 15.37 11.24
C PRO A 18 -0.34 14.35 11.48
N LEU A 19 -0.58 13.41 10.57
CA LEU A 19 -1.62 12.40 10.71
C LEU A 19 -1.27 11.40 11.82
N LEU A 20 -2.17 11.25 12.79
CA LEU A 20 -2.04 10.28 13.89
C LEU A 20 -2.89 9.03 13.68
N LYS A 21 -3.90 9.11 12.80
CA LYS A 21 -4.82 8.01 12.49
C LYS A 21 -4.85 7.82 10.98
N VAL A 22 -4.49 6.62 10.53
CA VAL A 22 -4.37 6.29 9.12
C VAL A 22 -5.27 5.11 8.81
N TRP A 23 -6.11 5.28 7.79
CA TRP A 23 -6.93 4.22 7.22
C TRP A 23 -6.66 4.15 5.73
N LEU A 24 -6.04 3.05 5.29
CA LEU A 24 -5.71 2.82 3.89
C LEU A 24 -6.68 1.80 3.28
N ARG A 25 -6.96 1.98 1.99
CA ARG A 25 -7.89 1.12 1.24
C ARG A 25 -7.15 0.54 0.05
N THR A 26 -7.36 -0.75 -0.20
CA THR A 26 -6.79 -1.46 -1.35
C THR A 26 -7.87 -2.31 -2.00
N ASP A 27 -7.82 -2.45 -3.31
CA ASP A 27 -8.65 -3.38 -4.09
C ASP A 27 -8.04 -4.79 -4.21
N SER A 28 -6.96 -5.04 -3.48
CA SER A 28 -6.33 -6.35 -3.35
C SER A 28 -6.75 -7.02 -2.06
N GLN A 29 -7.67 -7.99 -2.19
CA GLN A 29 -8.19 -8.71 -1.03
C GLN A 29 -7.10 -9.56 -0.37
N GLU A 30 -6.19 -10.15 -1.15
CA GLU A 30 -5.06 -10.92 -0.59
C GLU A 30 -4.12 -10.00 0.20
N PHE A 31 -3.83 -8.81 -0.32
CA PHE A 31 -2.96 -7.85 0.37
C PHE A 31 -3.57 -7.34 1.68
N ALA A 32 -4.85 -6.94 1.65
CA ALA A 32 -5.58 -6.52 2.85
C ALA A 32 -5.59 -7.65 3.91
N ARG A 33 -5.79 -8.89 3.48
CA ARG A 33 -5.72 -10.06 4.37
C ARG A 33 -4.31 -10.29 4.90
N ALA A 34 -3.26 -10.18 4.09
CA ALA A 34 -1.88 -10.40 4.52
C ALA A 34 -1.44 -9.40 5.61
N ILE A 35 -1.74 -8.12 5.42
CA ILE A 35 -1.46 -7.06 6.42
C ILE A 35 -2.21 -7.33 7.72
N ASN A 36 -3.51 -7.64 7.65
CA ASN A 36 -4.34 -7.79 8.83
C ASN A 36 -4.11 -9.13 9.57
N SER A 37 -3.85 -10.22 8.85
CA SER A 37 -3.73 -11.57 9.42
C SER A 37 -2.31 -11.95 9.85
N LYS A 38 -1.30 -11.11 9.57
CA LYS A 38 0.14 -11.40 9.82
C LYS A 38 0.63 -12.71 9.16
N LYS A 39 -0.11 -13.25 8.17
CA LYS A 39 0.33 -14.37 7.34
C LYS A 39 0.99 -13.82 6.10
N TYR A 40 2.32 -13.77 6.14
CA TYR A 40 3.12 -13.17 5.08
C TYR A 40 3.36 -14.19 3.97
N LEU A 41 3.04 -13.81 2.73
CA LEU A 41 3.61 -14.45 1.55
C LEU A 41 5.10 -14.10 1.50
N VAL A 42 5.97 -15.10 1.34
CA VAL A 42 7.43 -14.94 1.40
C VAL A 42 7.91 -13.81 0.47
N GLU A 43 7.32 -13.71 -0.72
CA GLU A 43 7.67 -12.71 -1.75
C GLU A 43 7.38 -11.26 -1.36
N LEU A 44 6.50 -11.03 -0.38
CA LEU A 44 6.13 -9.68 0.08
C LEU A 44 6.62 -9.40 1.51
N PHE A 45 7.33 -10.35 2.13
CA PHE A 45 7.66 -10.28 3.55
C PHE A 45 8.40 -8.99 3.92
N GLU A 46 9.41 -8.61 3.14
CA GLU A 46 10.21 -7.40 3.41
C GLU A 46 9.37 -6.13 3.40
N VAL A 47 8.61 -5.92 2.32
CA VAL A 47 7.77 -4.71 2.17
C VAL A 47 6.64 -4.68 3.21
N LEU A 48 6.06 -5.83 3.54
CA LEU A 48 5.03 -5.92 4.57
C LEU A 48 5.59 -5.64 5.97
N MET A 49 6.83 -6.03 6.25
CA MET A 49 7.52 -5.71 7.50
C MET A 49 7.86 -4.22 7.59
N ASP A 50 8.29 -3.60 6.49
CA ASP A 50 8.48 -2.14 6.41
C ASP A 50 7.19 -1.39 6.73
N ILE A 51 6.07 -1.75 6.07
CA ILE A 51 4.76 -1.13 6.32
C ILE A 51 4.36 -1.27 7.79
N LYS A 52 4.58 -2.46 8.36
CA LYS A 52 4.27 -2.71 9.78
C LYS A 52 5.13 -1.85 10.70
N PHE A 53 6.43 -1.73 10.43
CA PHE A 53 7.31 -0.87 11.22
C PHE A 53 6.87 0.60 11.15
N LEU A 54 6.55 1.08 9.96
CA LEU A 54 6.03 2.43 9.76
C LEU A 54 4.68 2.64 10.47
N SER A 55 3.82 1.62 10.50
CA SER A 55 2.50 1.70 11.13
C SER A 55 2.56 2.05 12.63
N PHE A 56 3.65 1.70 13.32
CA PHE A 56 3.84 2.04 14.74
C PHE A 56 4.02 3.53 15.00
N SER A 57 4.24 4.33 13.96
CA SER A 57 4.29 5.80 14.09
C SER A 57 2.89 6.41 14.28
N PHE A 58 1.82 5.65 14.05
CA PHE A 58 0.44 6.12 14.13
C PHE A 58 -0.25 5.56 15.38
N SER A 59 -1.12 6.37 15.99
CA SER A 59 -2.00 5.94 17.09
C SER A 59 -3.08 4.94 16.62
N PHE A 60 -3.42 4.99 15.34
CA PHE A 60 -4.35 4.07 14.70
C PHE A 60 -3.89 3.81 13.26
N PHE A 61 -3.81 2.55 12.89
CA PHE A 61 -3.50 2.13 11.53
C PHE A 61 -4.41 0.95 11.14
N PHE A 62 -5.12 1.10 10.02
CA PHE A 62 -5.98 0.04 9.52
C PHE A 62 -5.94 -0.03 7.99
N VAL A 63 -6.02 -1.24 7.45
CA VAL A 63 -6.09 -1.48 6.01
C VAL A 63 -7.34 -2.28 5.71
N SER A 64 -8.19 -1.80 4.81
CA SER A 64 -9.42 -2.49 4.39
C SER A 64 -9.43 -2.76 2.90
N PHE A 65 -10.06 -3.87 2.52
CA PHE A 65 -10.43 -4.11 1.13
C PHE A 65 -11.54 -3.13 0.68
N VAL A 66 -11.49 -2.73 -0.59
CA VAL A 66 -12.58 -2.05 -1.28
C VAL A 66 -12.71 -2.59 -2.71
N GLY A 67 -13.92 -2.63 -3.29
CA GLY A 67 -14.07 -3.02 -4.69
C GLY A 67 -13.34 -2.09 -5.64
N ARG A 68 -12.92 -2.61 -6.81
CA ARG A 68 -12.13 -1.88 -7.81
C ARG A 68 -12.81 -0.60 -8.27
N GLU A 69 -14.13 -0.62 -8.36
CA GLU A 69 -15.00 0.51 -8.70
C GLU A 69 -14.88 1.69 -7.72
N HIS A 70 -14.35 1.45 -6.52
CA HIS A 70 -14.10 2.47 -5.51
C HIS A 70 -12.60 2.83 -5.36
N ASN A 71 -11.71 2.17 -6.11
CA ASN A 71 -10.26 2.44 -6.12
C ASN A 71 -9.78 3.08 -7.44
N VAL A 72 -10.71 3.64 -8.23
CA VAL A 72 -10.47 4.12 -9.60
C VAL A 72 -9.35 5.17 -9.67
N ILE A 73 -9.25 6.06 -8.68
CA ILE A 73 -8.23 7.11 -8.67
C ILE A 73 -6.83 6.50 -8.52
N ALA A 74 -6.64 5.60 -7.55
CA ALA A 74 -5.35 4.95 -7.33
C ALA A 74 -4.95 4.04 -8.51
N ASP A 75 -5.91 3.29 -9.05
CA ASP A 75 -5.71 2.46 -10.25
C ASP A 75 -5.33 3.31 -11.47
N SER A 76 -6.00 4.45 -11.68
CA SER A 76 -5.67 5.38 -12.78
C SER A 76 -4.28 5.99 -12.62
N LEU A 77 -3.89 6.35 -11.39
CA LEU A 77 -2.54 6.85 -11.10
C LEU A 77 -1.47 5.77 -11.35
N ALA A 78 -1.73 4.53 -10.93
CA ALA A 78 -0.82 3.41 -11.16
C ALA A 78 -0.64 3.13 -12.67
N LYS A 79 -1.74 3.14 -13.43
CA LYS A 79 -1.71 3.00 -14.90
C LYS A 79 -0.93 4.14 -15.55
N SER A 80 -1.20 5.38 -15.13
CA SER A 80 -0.46 6.55 -15.63
C SER A 80 1.04 6.43 -15.35
N ALA A 81 1.43 6.00 -14.15
CA ALA A 81 2.84 5.78 -13.81
C ALA A 81 3.48 4.69 -14.68
N LEU A 82 2.76 3.61 -14.97
CA LEU A 82 3.23 2.54 -15.85
C LEU A 82 3.43 3.03 -17.30
N HIS A 83 2.51 3.85 -17.82
CA HIS A 83 2.61 4.43 -19.17
C HIS A 83 3.73 5.47 -19.30
N ASN A 84 4.05 6.18 -18.21
CA ASN A 84 5.10 7.18 -18.17
C ASN A 84 6.48 6.60 -17.79
N LEU A 85 6.59 5.28 -17.61
CA LEU A 85 7.87 4.65 -17.31
C LEU A 85 8.78 4.75 -18.56
N PRO A 86 9.96 5.40 -18.46
CA PRO A 86 10.86 5.51 -19.60
C PRO A 86 11.26 4.12 -20.08
N SER A 87 11.25 3.89 -21.39
CA SER A 87 11.49 2.59 -22.05
C SER A 87 12.91 2.00 -21.85
N ILE A 88 13.69 2.49 -20.88
CA ILE A 88 15.12 2.18 -20.69
C ILE A 88 15.33 1.16 -19.54
N LEU A 89 14.28 0.47 -19.08
CA LEU A 89 14.38 -0.57 -18.04
C LEU A 89 13.95 -1.96 -18.52
N TYR A 90 14.29 -2.31 -19.77
CA TYR A 90 14.33 -3.70 -20.24
C TYR A 90 15.73 -4.05 -20.76
#